data_AF-A0A6D2WKF3-F1
#
_entry.id   AF-A0A6D2WKF3-F1
#
_cell.length_a   1.000
_cell.length_b   1.000
_cell.length_c   1.000
_cell.angle_alpha   90.00
_cell.angle_beta   90.00
_cell.angle_gamma   90.00
#
_symmetry.space_group_name_H-M   'P 1'
#
loop_
_entity.id
_entity.type
_entity.pdbx_description
1 polymer ?
#
loop_
_entity_poly.entity_id
_entity_poly.type
_entity_poly.pdbx_seq_one_letter_code
_entity_poly.pdbx_strand_id
1 'polypeptide(L)'
;MRQHRQFMDRTHYLLIFSSSETLLKLLLRIVDRAPKGRTFGDVLQPAKPEYRVGEVAEVIFVGANPKNSVQNQTHQTFLTVEKYEATSTSWQIVCNDASWETRFYWHKGLLGLSNATVEWHIPDTAQPGIYRIRYFGHNRKQEILKPAVILSFEGTSPAFEVVTT
;
A
#
# COMPACT_ATOMS: atom_id res chain seq x y z
N MET A 1 33.34 64.02 18.12
CA MET A 1 34.48 63.14 17.80
C MET A 1 33.95 61.92 17.05
N ARG A 2 34.59 61.61 15.92
CA ARG A 2 34.55 60.39 15.09
C ARG A 2 33.19 59.88 14.56
N GLN A 3 33.01 60.16 13.27
CA GLN A 3 32.23 59.38 12.31
C GLN A 3 32.70 57.91 12.27
N HIS A 4 31.79 56.98 11.98
CA HIS A 4 32.13 55.84 11.13
C HIS A 4 30.94 55.44 10.26
N ARG A 5 31.19 55.40 8.95
CA ARG A 5 30.28 54.96 7.90
C ARG A 5 30.12 53.43 7.89
N GLN A 6 28.91 53.02 7.49
CA GLN A 6 28.49 51.85 6.71
C GLN A 6 29.42 50.62 6.62
N PHE A 7 28.82 49.44 6.81
CA PHE A 7 28.85 48.41 5.76
C PHE A 7 27.58 47.55 5.84
N MET A 8 26.94 47.34 4.69
CA MET A 8 25.81 46.42 4.49
C MET A 8 26.37 45.00 4.36
N ASP A 9 25.71 44.02 4.95
CA ASP A 9 25.69 42.66 4.38
C ASP A 9 24.37 41.97 4.74
N ARG A 10 23.41 42.05 3.82
CA ARG A 10 22.23 41.18 3.79
C ARG A 10 22.58 40.01 2.88
N THR A 11 23.11 38.94 3.46
CA THR A 11 23.25 37.66 2.75
C THR A 11 21.86 37.03 2.64
N HIS A 12 21.20 37.27 1.51
CA HIS A 12 20.05 36.47 1.09
C HIS A 12 20.55 35.09 0.68
N TYR A 13 20.30 34.07 1.52
CA TYR A 13 20.42 32.68 1.12
C TYR A 13 19.31 32.37 0.10
N LEU A 14 19.64 32.50 -1.18
CA LEU A 14 18.81 31.98 -2.27
C LEU A 14 19.03 30.46 -2.31
N LEU A 15 18.14 29.71 -1.64
CA LEU A 15 18.03 28.27 -1.86
C LEU A 15 17.50 28.03 -3.28
N ILE A 16 18.41 27.91 -4.24
CA ILE A 16 18.09 27.38 -5.57
C ILE A 16 17.88 25.88 -5.40
N PHE A 17 16.65 25.48 -5.09
CA PHE A 17 16.21 24.12 -5.37
C PHE A 17 16.08 23.99 -6.89
N SER A 18 16.98 23.23 -7.52
CA SER A 18 16.89 22.91 -8.95
C SER A 18 15.55 22.22 -9.24
N SER A 19 14.64 22.96 -9.86
CA SER A 19 13.30 22.49 -10.28
C SER A 19 13.36 21.35 -11.33
N SER A 20 14.52 21.14 -11.95
CA SER A 20 14.75 20.10 -12.95
C SER A 20 14.74 18.69 -12.33
N GLU A 21 15.32 18.52 -11.15
CA GLU A 21 15.39 17.23 -10.43
C GLU A 21 14.00 16.73 -9.98
N THR A 22 13.13 17.64 -9.55
CA THR A 22 11.76 17.34 -9.13
C THR A 22 10.83 17.15 -10.33
N LEU A 23 10.99 17.91 -11.41
CA LEU A 23 10.23 17.69 -12.65
C LEU A 23 10.56 16.35 -13.29
N LEU A 24 11.84 15.96 -13.38
CA LEU A 24 12.21 14.70 -14.03
C LEU A 24 11.70 13.46 -13.25
N LYS A 25 11.70 13.54 -11.91
CA LYS A 25 11.10 12.52 -11.03
C LYS A 25 9.57 12.44 -11.17
N LEU A 26 8.91 13.55 -11.50
CA LEU A 26 7.47 13.59 -11.76
C LEU A 26 7.12 13.05 -13.16
N LEU A 27 8.02 13.24 -14.13
CA LEU A 27 7.84 12.90 -15.54
C LEU A 27 8.08 11.42 -15.86
N LEU A 28 8.93 10.73 -15.11
CA LEU A 28 9.18 9.28 -15.30
C LEU A 28 8.46 8.45 -14.24
N ARG A 29 7.13 8.41 -14.29
CA ARG A 29 6.37 7.40 -13.55
C ARG A 29 6.67 6.02 -14.12
N ILE A 30 7.37 5.21 -13.33
CA ILE A 30 7.75 3.84 -13.66
C ILE A 30 6.49 3.01 -13.90
N VAL A 31 6.48 2.20 -14.96
CA VAL A 31 5.46 1.18 -15.22
C VAL A 31 5.56 0.10 -14.16
N ASP A 32 4.46 -0.21 -13.49
CA ASP A 32 4.43 -1.31 -12.53
C ASP A 32 4.57 -2.65 -13.26
N ARG A 33 5.28 -3.59 -12.65
CA ARG A 33 5.46 -4.95 -13.18
C ARG A 33 5.15 -5.98 -12.10
N ALA A 34 4.58 -7.11 -12.52
CA ALA A 34 4.48 -8.30 -11.69
C ALA A 34 5.70 -9.23 -11.94
N PRO A 35 6.11 -10.05 -10.96
CA PRO A 35 7.10 -11.10 -11.18
C PRO A 35 6.71 -12.05 -12.32
N LYS A 36 7.69 -12.70 -12.94
CA LYS A 36 7.43 -13.66 -14.03
C LYS A 36 6.52 -14.79 -13.51
N GLY A 37 5.45 -15.07 -14.24
CA GLY A 37 4.48 -16.12 -13.88
C GLY A 37 3.49 -15.73 -12.78
N ARG A 38 3.46 -14.46 -12.37
CA ARG A 38 2.50 -13.89 -11.41
C ARG A 38 1.80 -12.68 -11.97
N THR A 39 0.69 -12.30 -11.36
CA THR A 39 -0.07 -11.08 -11.64
C THR A 39 -0.14 -10.19 -10.40
N PHE A 40 -0.63 -8.96 -10.56
CA PHE A 40 -0.88 -8.06 -9.43
C PHE A 40 -1.97 -8.65 -8.53
N GLY A 41 -1.77 -8.60 -7.22
CA GLY A 41 -2.67 -9.20 -6.24
C GLY A 41 -2.36 -10.66 -5.89
N ASP A 42 -1.42 -11.33 -6.59
CA ASP A 42 -0.99 -12.67 -6.20
C ASP A 42 -0.32 -12.67 -4.82
N VAL A 43 -0.62 -13.69 -4.01
CA VAL A 43 -0.05 -13.87 -2.68
C VAL A 43 1.39 -14.39 -2.78
N LEU A 44 2.35 -13.60 -2.31
CA LEU A 44 3.77 -13.97 -2.18
C LEU A 44 4.03 -14.75 -0.90
N GLN A 45 3.45 -14.30 0.21
CA GLN A 45 3.52 -14.95 1.52
C GLN A 45 2.10 -15.01 2.11
N PRO A 46 1.52 -16.22 2.30
CA PRO A 46 0.22 -16.37 2.91
C PRO A 46 0.32 -16.16 4.43
N ALA A 47 -0.83 -15.89 5.06
CA ALA A 47 -0.97 -15.97 6.51
C ALA A 47 -0.75 -17.41 7.01
N LYS A 48 -0.44 -17.57 8.29
CA LYS A 48 -0.49 -18.88 8.93
C LYS A 48 -1.94 -19.41 8.90
N PRO A 49 -2.14 -20.74 8.95
CA PRO A 49 -3.49 -21.31 8.97
C PRO A 49 -4.31 -20.94 10.21
N GLU A 50 -3.65 -20.64 11.34
CA GLU A 50 -4.28 -20.33 12.62
C GLU A 50 -3.49 -19.24 13.36
N TYR A 51 -4.22 -18.39 14.09
CA TYR A 51 -3.69 -17.38 15.00
C TYR A 51 -4.51 -17.33 16.29
N ARG A 52 -3.85 -16.88 17.36
CA ARG A 52 -4.50 -16.48 18.61
C ARG A 52 -4.82 -15.00 18.59
N VAL A 53 -5.83 -14.59 19.36
CA VAL A 53 -6.01 -13.18 19.68
C VAL A 53 -4.74 -12.57 20.28
N GLY A 54 -4.46 -11.31 19.96
CA GLY A 54 -3.22 -10.62 20.32
C GLY A 54 -2.05 -10.84 19.34
N GLU A 55 -2.12 -11.85 18.47
CA GLU A 55 -1.11 -12.08 17.42
C GLU A 55 -1.31 -11.18 16.19
N VAL A 56 -0.33 -11.22 15.28
CA VAL A 56 -0.37 -10.45 14.02
C VAL A 56 -0.44 -11.40 12.84
N ALA A 57 -1.52 -11.30 12.06
CA ALA A 57 -1.64 -11.96 10.77
C ALA A 57 -1.00 -11.08 9.69
N GLU A 58 -0.02 -11.60 8.96
CA GLU A 58 0.70 -10.91 7.91
C GLU A 58 0.51 -11.62 6.57
N VAL A 59 0.18 -10.86 5.53
CA VAL A 59 0.11 -11.35 4.15
C VAL A 59 0.88 -10.40 3.23
N ILE A 60 1.69 -10.96 2.34
CA ILE A 60 2.44 -10.19 1.34
C ILE A 60 1.89 -10.51 -0.04
N PHE A 61 1.54 -9.48 -0.79
CA PHE A 61 1.03 -9.57 -2.15
C PHE A 61 2.00 -8.94 -3.16
N VAL A 62 1.89 -9.35 -4.42
CA VAL A 62 2.45 -8.61 -5.56
C VAL A 62 1.73 -7.27 -5.64
N GLY A 63 2.47 -6.19 -5.40
CA GLY A 63 1.94 -4.84 -5.29
C GLY A 63 2.16 -3.99 -6.55
N ALA A 64 1.50 -2.84 -6.55
CA ALA A 64 1.77 -1.72 -7.44
C ALA A 64 1.88 -0.43 -6.63
N ASN A 65 2.40 0.64 -7.22
CA ASN A 65 2.57 1.92 -6.53
C ASN A 65 1.21 2.50 -6.04
N PRO A 66 1.02 2.70 -4.72
CA PRO A 66 -0.25 3.18 -4.15
C PRO A 66 -0.70 4.54 -4.68
N LYS A 67 0.23 5.36 -5.19
CA LYS A 67 -0.10 6.66 -5.83
C LYS A 67 -1.05 6.52 -7.02
N ASN A 68 -1.07 5.36 -7.68
CA ASN A 68 -1.99 5.10 -8.79
C ASN A 68 -3.44 5.05 -8.33
N SER A 69 -3.71 4.58 -7.11
CA SER A 69 -5.07 4.46 -6.57
C SER A 69 -5.63 5.83 -6.14
N VAL A 70 -4.78 6.75 -5.68
CA VAL A 70 -5.16 8.14 -5.40
C VAL A 70 -5.60 8.87 -6.67
N GLN A 71 -4.91 8.62 -7.79
CA GLN A 71 -5.26 9.23 -9.07
C GLN A 71 -6.63 8.76 -9.58
N ASN A 72 -7.10 7.57 -9.18
CA ASN A 72 -8.34 7.00 -9.68
C ASN A 72 -9.61 7.53 -8.98
N GLN A 73 -9.50 8.44 -7.99
CA GLN A 73 -10.60 9.16 -7.29
C GLN A 73 -11.77 8.32 -6.71
N THR A 74 -11.77 7.00 -6.89
CA THR A 74 -12.86 6.06 -6.59
C THR A 74 -12.43 4.98 -5.59
N HIS A 75 -11.16 4.98 -5.19
CA HIS A 75 -10.59 3.95 -4.32
C HIS A 75 -10.96 4.18 -2.86
N GLN A 76 -11.66 3.22 -2.26
CA GLN A 76 -12.20 3.36 -0.90
C GLN A 76 -11.29 2.79 0.20
N THR A 77 -10.53 1.73 -0.07
CA THR A 77 -9.60 1.11 0.89
C THR A 77 -8.55 0.28 0.17
N PHE A 78 -7.30 0.26 0.64
CA PHE A 78 -6.24 -0.63 0.16
C PHE A 78 -6.37 -2.06 0.66
N LEU A 79 -7.08 -2.30 1.76
CA LEU A 79 -7.23 -3.64 2.32
C LEU A 79 -8.57 -3.85 3.00
N THR A 80 -8.98 -5.11 3.11
CA THR A 80 -10.02 -5.52 4.06
C THR A 80 -9.58 -6.75 4.83
N VAL A 81 -9.96 -6.80 6.10
CA VAL A 81 -10.03 -8.05 6.86
C VAL A 81 -11.49 -8.47 6.84
N GLU A 82 -11.75 -9.70 6.40
CA GLU A 82 -13.10 -10.21 6.26
C GLU A 82 -13.27 -11.48 7.10
N LYS A 83 -14.38 -11.57 7.83
CA LYS A 83 -14.80 -12.75 8.60
C LYS A 83 -15.85 -13.52 7.82
N TYR A 84 -15.73 -14.84 7.77
CA TYR A 84 -16.73 -15.70 7.17
C TYR A 84 -17.90 -15.93 8.13
N GLU A 85 -19.12 -15.69 7.64
CA GLU A 85 -20.37 -15.92 8.36
C GLU A 85 -21.11 -17.12 7.77
N ALA A 86 -21.05 -18.26 8.48
CA ALA A 86 -21.62 -19.52 8.02
C ALA A 86 -23.15 -19.47 7.84
N THR A 87 -23.84 -18.68 8.66
CA THR A 87 -25.32 -18.54 8.60
C THR A 87 -25.80 -17.92 7.30
N SER A 88 -25.01 -17.00 6.72
CA SER A 88 -25.32 -16.31 5.47
C SER A 88 -24.45 -16.77 4.30
N THR A 89 -23.50 -17.67 4.54
CA THR A 89 -22.51 -18.13 3.55
C THR A 89 -21.81 -16.94 2.87
N SER A 90 -21.41 -15.94 3.67
CA SER A 90 -20.87 -14.67 3.16
C SER A 90 -19.64 -14.21 3.92
N TRP A 91 -18.84 -13.35 3.28
CA TRP A 91 -17.70 -12.68 3.91
C TRP A 91 -18.12 -11.27 4.34
N GLN A 92 -17.94 -10.97 5.62
CA GLN A 92 -18.27 -9.67 6.21
C GLN A 92 -16.98 -8.91 6.50
N ILE A 93 -16.89 -7.66 6.05
CA ILE A 93 -15.75 -6.79 6.33
C ILE A 93 -15.78 -6.39 7.80
N VAL A 94 -14.72 -6.73 8.54
CA VAL A 94 -14.55 -6.35 9.95
C VAL A 94 -13.52 -5.24 10.16
N CYS A 95 -12.54 -5.13 9.26
CA CYS A 95 -11.56 -4.04 9.27
C CYS A 95 -11.26 -3.57 7.83
N ASN A 96 -10.86 -2.32 7.70
CA ASN A 96 -10.32 -1.72 6.47
C ASN A 96 -8.98 -1.02 6.78
N ASP A 97 -8.42 -0.24 5.85
CA ASP A 97 -7.16 0.49 6.04
C ASP A 97 -7.26 1.72 6.97
N ALA A 98 -8.46 2.07 7.42
CA ALA A 98 -8.69 3.11 8.44
C ALA A 98 -8.84 2.53 9.86
N SER A 99 -8.89 1.21 10.00
CA SER A 99 -8.93 0.52 11.29
C SER A 99 -7.57 0.59 12.01
N TRP A 100 -7.56 0.83 13.32
CA TRP A 100 -6.34 0.92 14.13
C TRP A 100 -5.55 -0.39 14.18
N GLU A 101 -6.25 -1.50 13.96
CA GLU A 101 -5.74 -2.85 14.00
C GLU A 101 -4.98 -3.22 12.71
N THR A 102 -5.13 -2.46 11.63
CA THR A 102 -4.54 -2.82 10.33
C THR A 102 -3.36 -1.92 9.99
N ARG A 103 -2.39 -2.49 9.26
CA ARG A 103 -1.26 -1.74 8.69
C ARG A 103 -1.08 -2.14 7.24
N PHE A 104 -0.76 -1.14 6.42
CA PHE A 104 -0.43 -1.32 5.01
C PHE A 104 0.96 -0.77 4.73
N TYR A 105 1.85 -1.65 4.27
CA TYR A 105 3.20 -1.27 3.85
C TYR A 105 3.38 -1.53 2.38
N TRP A 106 3.94 -0.55 1.69
CA TRP A 106 4.36 -0.71 0.31
C TRP A 106 5.88 -0.67 0.22
N HIS A 107 6.45 -1.73 -0.36
CA HIS A 107 7.89 -1.83 -0.56
C HIS A 107 8.22 -1.77 -2.05
N LYS A 108 8.97 -0.73 -2.45
CA LYS A 108 9.44 -0.55 -3.82
C LYS A 108 10.59 -1.51 -4.13
N GLY A 109 10.40 -2.36 -5.14
CA GLY A 109 11.46 -3.17 -5.71
C GLY A 109 12.16 -2.51 -6.91
N LEU A 110 12.93 -3.30 -7.65
CA LEU A 110 13.61 -2.87 -8.86
C LEU A 110 12.72 -3.00 -10.09
N LEU A 111 12.97 -2.17 -11.11
CA LEU A 111 12.38 -2.27 -12.45
C LEU A 111 10.83 -2.31 -12.46
N GLY A 112 10.18 -1.66 -11.51
CA GLY A 112 8.72 -1.60 -11.41
C GLY A 112 8.07 -2.72 -10.61
N LEU A 113 8.85 -3.66 -10.05
CA LEU A 113 8.36 -4.62 -9.07
C LEU A 113 8.08 -3.91 -7.74
N SER A 114 7.06 -4.37 -7.02
CA SER A 114 6.82 -3.94 -5.64
C SER A 114 5.99 -4.98 -4.89
N ASN A 115 6.05 -4.91 -3.56
CA ASN A 115 5.25 -5.75 -2.67
C ASN A 115 4.31 -4.87 -1.85
N ALA A 116 3.14 -5.42 -1.54
CA ALA A 116 2.20 -4.85 -0.57
C ALA A 116 2.06 -5.81 0.60
N THR A 117 2.50 -5.40 1.78
CA THR A 117 2.33 -6.15 3.02
C THR A 117 1.14 -5.60 3.77
N VAL A 118 0.22 -6.49 4.14
CA VAL A 118 -0.91 -6.18 5.01
C VAL A 118 -0.73 -6.91 6.32
N GLU A 119 -0.77 -6.18 7.42
CA GLU A 119 -0.82 -6.73 8.76
C GLU A 119 -2.19 -6.47 9.39
N TRP A 120 -2.73 -7.48 10.06
CA TRP A 120 -3.85 -7.35 10.97
C TRP A 120 -3.40 -7.76 12.38
N HIS A 121 -3.35 -6.78 13.27
CA HIS A 121 -3.12 -6.99 14.69
C HIS A 121 -4.44 -7.42 15.31
N ILE A 122 -4.57 -8.72 15.55
CA ILE A 122 -5.82 -9.33 16.00
C ILE A 122 -6.11 -8.82 17.41
N PRO A 123 -7.15 -8.00 17.63
CA PRO A 123 -7.42 -7.48 18.96
C PRO A 123 -7.89 -8.60 19.90
N ASP A 124 -7.68 -8.44 21.21
CA ASP A 124 -8.17 -9.39 22.23
C ASP A 124 -9.70 -9.59 22.18
N THR A 125 -10.42 -8.62 21.61
CA THR A 125 -11.87 -8.64 21.42
C THR A 125 -12.31 -9.31 20.12
N ALA A 126 -11.39 -9.79 19.27
CA ALA A 126 -11.73 -10.47 18.04
C ALA A 126 -12.48 -11.78 18.33
N GLN A 127 -13.58 -12.01 17.61
CA GLN A 127 -14.33 -13.24 17.76
C GLN A 127 -13.59 -14.40 17.06
N PRO A 128 -13.58 -15.61 17.64
CA PRO A 128 -13.08 -16.77 16.92
C PRO A 128 -13.80 -16.99 15.58
N GLY A 129 -13.09 -17.55 14.61
CA GLY A 129 -13.67 -17.92 13.32
C GLY A 129 -12.69 -17.86 12.18
N ILE A 130 -13.24 -17.95 10.96
CA ILE A 130 -12.47 -17.99 9.72
C ILE A 130 -12.39 -16.58 9.14
N TYR A 131 -11.17 -16.14 8.84
CA TYR A 131 -10.85 -14.83 8.31
C TYR A 131 -10.07 -14.94 6.99
N ARG A 132 -10.06 -13.84 6.23
CA ARG A 132 -9.14 -13.63 5.11
C ARG A 132 -8.77 -12.17 5.00
N ILE A 133 -7.65 -11.90 4.35
CA ILE A 133 -7.19 -10.55 4.03
C ILE A 133 -7.30 -10.35 2.53
N ARG A 134 -7.86 -9.21 2.13
CA ARG A 134 -7.88 -8.76 0.73
C ARG A 134 -7.04 -7.51 0.56
N TYR A 135 -6.45 -7.39 -0.61
CA TYR A 135 -5.65 -6.25 -1.05
C TYR A 135 -6.27 -5.69 -2.33
N PHE A 136 -6.47 -4.37 -2.37
CA PHE A 136 -7.01 -3.66 -3.52
C PHE A 136 -5.98 -2.65 -4.00
N GLY A 137 -5.71 -2.64 -5.29
CA GLY A 137 -4.66 -1.81 -5.86
C GLY A 137 -4.95 -1.37 -7.28
N HIS A 138 -4.05 -0.52 -7.77
CA HIS A 138 -4.09 -0.02 -9.14
C HIS A 138 -2.70 -0.05 -9.75
N ASN A 139 -2.54 -0.72 -10.89
CA ASN A 139 -1.28 -0.78 -11.60
C ASN A 139 -1.26 0.16 -12.80
N ARG A 140 -0.12 0.80 -13.04
CA ARG A 140 0.11 1.62 -14.23
C ARG A 140 0.73 0.77 -15.33
N LYS A 141 0.01 0.63 -16.44
CA LYS A 141 0.50 0.01 -17.67
C LYS A 141 0.79 1.09 -18.70
N GLN A 142 1.93 0.99 -19.39
CA GLN A 142 2.23 1.83 -20.55
C GLN A 142 2.89 0.97 -21.62
N GLU A 143 2.21 0.83 -22.76
CA GLU A 143 2.76 0.20 -23.95
C GLU A 143 3.49 1.24 -24.81
N ILE A 144 4.37 0.78 -25.69
CA ILE A 144 5.13 1.65 -26.61
C ILE A 144 4.15 2.48 -27.45
N LEU A 145 4.36 3.81 -27.47
CA LEU A 145 3.55 4.80 -28.21
C LEU A 145 2.06 4.90 -27.80
N LYS A 146 1.64 4.27 -26.70
CA LYS A 146 0.28 4.41 -26.16
C LYS A 146 0.26 5.27 -24.89
N PRO A 147 -0.83 6.01 -24.61
CA PRO A 147 -1.04 6.63 -23.32
C PRO A 147 -0.97 5.61 -22.19
N ALA A 148 -0.52 6.04 -21.01
CA ALA A 148 -0.54 5.18 -19.84
C ALA A 148 -1.98 4.97 -19.36
N VAL A 149 -2.27 3.75 -18.91
CA VAL A 149 -3.57 3.35 -18.36
C VAL A 149 -3.37 2.88 -16.93
N ILE A 150 -4.31 3.22 -16.06
CA ILE A 150 -4.39 2.72 -14.69
C ILE A 150 -5.47 1.66 -14.65
N LEU A 151 -5.12 0.45 -14.20
CA LEU A 151 -6.03 -0.69 -14.12
C LEU A 151 -6.17 -1.11 -12.65
N SER A 152 -7.41 -1.38 -12.20
CA SER A 152 -7.66 -1.92 -10.87
C SER A 152 -7.36 -3.42 -10.83
N PHE A 153 -6.97 -3.90 -9.66
CA PHE A 153 -6.83 -5.32 -9.38
C PHE A 153 -7.12 -5.58 -7.90
N GLU A 154 -7.36 -6.85 -7.57
CA GLU A 154 -7.52 -7.31 -6.21
C GLU A 154 -6.77 -8.63 -5.97
N GLY A 155 -6.34 -8.82 -4.73
CA GLY A 155 -5.75 -10.05 -4.22
C GLY A 155 -6.52 -10.53 -3.00
N THR A 156 -6.64 -11.85 -2.83
CA THR A 156 -7.30 -12.45 -1.67
C THR A 156 -6.40 -13.53 -1.10
N SER A 157 -6.10 -13.47 0.20
CA SER A 157 -5.34 -14.51 0.88
C SER A 157 -6.12 -15.82 0.95
N PRO A 158 -5.44 -16.97 1.13
CA PRO A 158 -6.08 -18.14 1.73
C PRO A 158 -6.76 -17.76 3.05
N ALA A 159 -7.82 -18.48 3.40
CA ALA A 159 -8.49 -18.29 4.67
C ALA A 159 -7.63 -18.84 5.83
N PHE A 160 -7.76 -18.24 7.00
CA PHE A 160 -7.09 -18.65 8.23
C PHE A 160 -8.05 -18.54 9.43
N GLU A 161 -7.76 -19.28 10.49
CA GLU A 161 -8.58 -19.31 11.70
C GLU A 161 -8.02 -18.39 12.79
N VAL A 162 -8.91 -17.78 13.56
CA VAL A 162 -8.57 -17.06 14.79
C VAL A 162 -9.24 -17.78 15.96
N VAL A 163 -8.47 -18.03 17.02
CA VAL A 163 -8.91 -18.67 18.27
C VAL A 163 -8.58 -17.81 19.49
N THR A 164 -9.28 -18.02 20.60
CA THR A 164 -9.08 -17.26 21.85
C THR A 164 -8.02 -17.86 22.80
N THR A 165 -7.60 -19.12 22.61
CA THR A 165 -6.66 -19.80 23.52
C THR A 165 -5.88 -20.93 22.88
#